data_AF-A0A1C6DCP8-F1
#
_entry.id   AF-A0A1C6DCP8-F1
#
_cell.length_a   1.000
_cell.length_b   1.000
_cell.length_c   1.000
_cell.angle_alpha   90.00
_cell.angle_beta   90.00
_cell.angle_gamma   90.00
#
_symmetry.space_group_name_H-M   'P 1'
#
loop_
_entity.id
_entity.type
_entity.pdbx_description
1 polymer ?
#
loop_
_entity_poly.entity_id
_entity_poly.type
_entity_poly.pdbx_seq_one_letter_code
_entity_poly.pdbx_strand_id
1 'polypeptide(L)'
;MTVDQVFIIKKLQNLDEMLVAYSAVTRMPFAICDDESFNDQVWIFTDQDKLKTFAEKYKEEKKLILPVKVQKKDASMFYMNLFAMGINEVVFCDGDQENKIELTKIVRMPDVDALPENRKPILNPQLQLSAAYFLQELRKPGVEPDREALKDLEEEMSANLARSTYLMPVDVEKDEEGKENVRLLYVQNKRGERYQPIFSDTGELVKHYRGKEVQNRLIQVRFDQLSRYMIKDVQGYVLNPEGINLILRTQQIELLNSYYNGKKETQKPEEN
;
A
#
# COMPACT_ATOMS: atom_id res chain seq x y z
N MET A 1 -15.45 25.25 9.75
CA MET A 1 -13.97 25.35 9.85
C MET A 1 -13.65 26.68 10.50
N THR A 2 -12.87 26.69 11.58
CA THR A 2 -12.40 27.92 12.22
C THR A 2 -11.37 28.60 11.32
N VAL A 3 -11.23 29.93 11.44
CA VAL A 3 -10.27 30.72 10.64
C VAL A 3 -8.83 30.20 10.81
N ASP A 4 -8.50 29.67 11.99
CA ASP A 4 -7.20 29.09 12.32
C ASP A 4 -6.89 27.81 11.51
N GLN A 5 -7.85 26.90 11.34
CA GLN A 5 -7.62 25.68 10.54
C GLN A 5 -7.31 25.98 9.07
N VAL A 6 -7.99 26.98 8.48
CA VAL A 6 -7.74 27.37 7.08
C VAL A 6 -6.34 27.93 6.91
N PHE A 7 -5.85 28.70 7.89
CA PHE A 7 -4.49 29.22 7.90
C PHE A 7 -3.46 28.09 7.97
N ILE A 8 -3.66 27.12 8.86
CA ILE A 8 -2.76 25.98 9.05
C ILE A 8 -2.71 25.09 7.80
N ILE A 9 -3.86 24.80 7.18
CA ILE A 9 -3.93 24.06 5.91
C ILE A 9 -3.12 24.79 4.83
N LYS A 10 -3.32 26.11 4.68
CA LYS A 10 -2.56 26.90 3.71
C LYS A 10 -1.07 26.91 4.02
N LYS A 11 -0.67 26.92 5.30
CA LYS A 11 0.73 26.80 5.69
C LYS A 11 1.31 25.47 5.24
N LEU A 12 0.67 24.35 5.60
CA LEU A 12 1.06 23.00 5.19
C LEU A 12 1.17 22.86 3.66
N GLN A 13 0.17 23.33 2.91
CA GLN A 13 0.17 23.30 1.44
C GLN A 13 1.30 24.11 0.81
N ASN A 14 1.81 25.13 1.50
CA ASN A 14 2.82 26.04 0.95
C ASN A 14 4.25 25.72 1.39
N LEU A 15 4.46 24.75 2.28
CA LEU A 15 5.79 24.31 2.70
C LEU A 15 6.65 23.91 1.50
N ASP A 16 7.90 24.37 1.50
CA ASP A 16 8.88 23.99 0.48
C ASP A 16 9.35 22.53 0.66
N GLU A 17 9.41 22.09 1.92
CA GLU A 17 9.77 20.75 2.33
C GLU A 17 8.92 20.33 3.54
N MET A 18 8.44 19.09 3.50
CA MET A 18 7.75 18.42 4.61
C MET A 18 8.61 17.26 5.10
N LEU A 19 8.74 17.11 6.42
CA LEU A 19 9.37 15.94 7.03
C LEU A 19 8.29 14.96 7.46
N VAL A 20 8.21 13.81 6.81
CA VAL A 20 7.16 12.82 7.06
C VAL A 20 7.76 11.63 7.83
N ALA A 21 7.04 11.15 8.83
CA ALA A 21 7.38 9.91 9.52
C ALA A 21 7.09 8.70 8.64
N TYR A 22 8.11 7.92 8.31
CA TYR A 22 8.01 6.68 7.53
C TYR A 22 8.39 5.47 8.37
N SER A 23 7.70 4.36 8.16
CA SER A 23 8.09 3.06 8.72
C SER A 23 9.33 2.53 7.99
N ALA A 24 10.39 2.19 8.74
CA ALA A 24 11.60 1.61 8.16
C ALA A 24 11.36 0.22 7.53
N VAL A 25 10.32 -0.50 8.01
CA VAL A 25 10.08 -1.90 7.65
C VAL A 25 9.07 -2.08 6.51
N THR A 26 8.24 -1.07 6.25
CA THR A 26 7.31 -1.04 5.10
C THR A 26 7.71 -0.04 4.02
N ARG A 27 8.61 0.92 4.33
CA ARG A 27 8.99 2.04 3.44
C ARG A 27 7.80 2.90 3.00
N MET A 28 6.76 2.92 3.80
CA MET A 28 5.57 3.74 3.64
C MET A 28 5.46 4.76 4.77
N PRO A 29 4.62 5.80 4.62
CA PRO A 29 4.22 6.64 5.74
C PRO A 29 3.81 5.77 6.94
N PHE A 30 4.30 6.10 8.13
CA PHE A 30 3.99 5.37 9.34
C PHE A 30 2.54 5.64 9.74
N ALA A 31 1.70 4.61 9.64
CA ALA A 31 0.28 4.71 9.93
C ALA A 31 0.00 4.40 11.39
N ILE A 32 -0.87 5.20 12.01
CA ILE A 32 -1.37 5.01 13.37
C ILE A 32 -2.88 5.20 13.33
N CYS A 33 -3.63 4.27 13.92
CA CYS A 33 -5.04 4.47 14.18
C CYS A 33 -5.18 5.21 15.52
N ASP A 34 -5.87 6.34 15.51
CA ASP A 34 -6.12 7.13 16.71
C ASP A 34 -7.22 6.50 17.57
N ASP A 35 -6.93 6.22 18.83
CA ASP A 35 -7.84 5.47 19.72
C ASP A 35 -9.18 6.18 20.00
N GLU A 36 -9.23 7.52 19.85
CA GLU A 36 -10.44 8.31 20.11
C GLU A 36 -11.29 8.53 18.86
N SER A 37 -10.65 8.96 17.77
CA SER A 37 -11.35 9.30 16.52
C SER A 37 -11.48 8.13 15.55
N PHE A 38 -10.70 7.07 15.75
CA PHE A 38 -10.53 5.95 14.82
C PHE A 38 -10.06 6.40 13.42
N ASN A 39 -9.42 7.58 13.34
CA ASN A 39 -8.83 8.06 12.11
C ASN A 39 -7.45 7.42 11.89
N ASP A 40 -7.21 7.00 10.65
CA ASP A 40 -5.92 6.53 10.19
C ASP A 40 -5.03 7.73 9.86
N GLN A 41 -4.03 7.92 10.72
CA GLN A 41 -3.19 9.11 10.76
C GLN A 41 -1.79 8.85 10.20
N VAL A 42 -1.24 9.89 9.56
CA VAL A 42 0.19 10.02 9.31
C VAL A 42 0.71 11.34 9.87
N TRP A 43 2.00 11.37 10.23
CA TRP A 43 2.60 12.52 10.90
C TRP A 43 3.55 13.29 9.98
N ILE A 44 3.33 14.60 9.89
CA ILE A 44 4.13 15.54 9.10
C ILE A 44 4.68 16.63 10.02
N PHE A 45 5.97 16.90 9.90
CA PHE A 45 6.72 17.82 10.74
C PHE A 45 7.36 18.93 9.88
N THR A 46 7.47 20.12 10.46
CA THR A 46 8.34 21.20 9.94
C THR A 46 9.76 21.13 10.52
N ASP A 47 9.94 20.39 11.62
CA ASP A 47 11.17 20.35 12.42
C ASP A 47 11.69 18.91 12.56
N GLN A 48 12.99 18.72 12.30
CA GLN A 48 13.63 17.41 12.33
C GLN A 48 13.80 16.86 13.75
N ASP A 49 14.04 17.70 14.75
CA ASP A 49 14.19 17.29 16.14
C ASP A 49 12.84 16.89 16.72
N LYS A 50 11.74 17.54 16.31
CA LYS A 50 10.38 17.08 16.66
C LYS A 50 10.07 15.69 16.11
N LEU A 51 10.45 15.41 14.86
CA LEU A 51 10.31 14.08 14.28
C LEU A 51 11.17 13.05 15.03
N LYS A 52 12.41 13.39 15.42
CA LYS A 52 13.25 12.49 16.23
C LYS A 52 12.60 12.18 17.58
N THR A 53 12.10 13.18 18.30
CA THR A 53 11.40 12.98 19.57
C THR A 53 10.15 12.11 19.39
N PHE A 54 9.39 12.32 18.31
CA PHE A 54 8.28 11.44 17.95
C PHE A 54 8.75 10.00 17.72
N ALA A 55 9.78 9.79 16.91
CA ALA A 55 10.36 8.47 16.67
C ALA A 55 10.90 7.81 17.95
N GLU A 56 11.37 8.60 18.92
CA GLU A 56 11.86 8.12 20.22
C GLU A 56 10.78 7.49 21.08
N LYS A 57 9.56 8.04 21.07
CA LYS A 57 8.40 7.45 21.78
C LYS A 57 8.15 6.00 21.34
N TYR A 58 8.44 5.70 20.08
CA TYR A 58 8.21 4.40 19.46
C TYR A 58 9.40 3.44 19.51
N LYS A 59 10.57 3.89 20.04
CA LYS A 59 11.76 3.04 20.18
C LYS A 59 11.55 1.89 21.17
N GLU A 60 10.78 2.13 22.24
CA GLU A 60 10.48 1.11 23.25
C GLU A 60 9.64 -0.03 22.65
N GLU A 61 8.65 0.32 21.84
CA GLU A 61 7.85 -0.63 21.04
C GLU A 61 8.61 -1.23 19.84
N LYS A 62 9.88 -0.87 19.66
CA LYS A 62 10.74 -1.27 18.54
C LYS A 62 10.19 -0.89 17.17
N LYS A 63 9.29 0.08 17.08
CA LYS A 63 8.83 0.59 15.78
C LYS A 63 9.86 1.60 15.25
N LEU A 64 10.56 1.22 14.18
CA LEU A 64 11.57 2.05 13.57
C LEU A 64 10.94 3.07 12.62
N ILE A 65 11.04 4.34 12.99
CA ILE A 65 10.54 5.47 12.20
C ILE A 65 11.72 6.26 11.61
N LEU A 66 11.62 6.56 10.32
CA LEU A 66 12.62 7.31 9.56
C LEU A 66 12.04 8.64 9.07
N PRO A 67 12.82 9.73 9.10
CA PRO A 67 12.43 10.98 8.46
C PRO A 67 12.55 10.85 6.94
N VAL A 68 11.49 11.17 6.21
CA VAL A 68 11.51 11.31 4.75
C VAL A 68 11.13 12.72 4.37
N LYS A 69 11.97 13.35 3.54
CA LYS A 69 11.73 14.69 3.00
C LYS A 69 10.84 14.59 1.76
N VAL A 70 9.71 15.27 1.79
CA VAL A 70 8.82 15.45 0.64
C VAL A 70 8.91 16.90 0.20
N GLN A 71 9.44 17.12 -1.00
CA GLN A 71 9.54 18.47 -1.58
C GLN A 71 8.16 18.93 -2.06
N LYS A 72 7.93 20.25 -2.09
CA LYS A 72 6.68 20.85 -2.57
C LYS A 72 6.21 20.33 -3.93
N LYS A 73 7.15 20.11 -4.86
CA LYS A 73 6.87 19.57 -6.21
C LYS A 73 6.29 18.15 -6.18
N ASP A 74 6.62 17.36 -5.15
CA ASP A 74 6.21 15.97 -4.97
C ASP A 74 5.02 15.84 -4.00
N ALA A 75 4.62 16.93 -3.33
CA ALA A 75 3.57 16.94 -2.30
C ALA A 75 2.23 16.39 -2.81
N SER A 76 1.80 16.80 -4.01
CA SER A 76 0.56 16.30 -4.60
C SER A 76 0.57 14.78 -4.78
N MET A 77 1.70 14.22 -5.26
CA MET A 77 1.85 12.78 -5.42
C MET A 77 1.88 12.07 -4.07
N PHE A 78 2.52 12.67 -3.07
CA PHE A 78 2.52 12.16 -1.71
C PHE A 78 1.10 12.06 -1.13
N TYR A 79 0.29 13.11 -1.24
CA TYR A 79 -1.08 13.05 -0.73
C TYR A 79 -1.97 12.06 -1.50
N MET A 80 -1.76 11.90 -2.81
CA MET A 80 -2.44 10.85 -3.57
C MET A 80 -2.07 9.44 -3.08
N ASN A 81 -0.81 9.25 -2.68
CA ASN A 81 -0.37 8.00 -2.08
C ASN A 81 -1.06 7.73 -0.72
N LEU A 82 -1.30 8.78 0.08
CA LEU A 82 -2.06 8.64 1.33
C LEU A 82 -3.50 8.17 1.08
N PHE A 83 -4.18 8.72 0.06
CA PHE A 83 -5.50 8.21 -0.35
C PHE A 83 -5.44 6.76 -0.83
N ALA A 84 -4.44 6.40 -1.63
CA ALA A 84 -4.25 5.02 -2.10
C ALA A 84 -3.96 4.04 -0.96
N MET A 85 -3.36 4.53 0.13
CA MET A 85 -3.10 3.80 1.37
C MET A 85 -4.33 3.70 2.27
N GLY A 86 -5.37 4.52 2.07
CA GLY A 86 -6.55 4.57 2.93
C GLY A 86 -6.43 5.50 4.14
N ILE A 87 -5.37 6.32 4.22
CA ILE A 87 -5.19 7.32 5.27
C ILE A 87 -6.23 8.43 5.13
N ASN A 88 -6.86 8.82 6.23
CA ASN A 88 -7.92 9.82 6.24
C ASN A 88 -7.53 11.12 6.98
N GLU A 89 -6.46 11.11 7.79
CA GLU A 89 -6.05 12.26 8.59
C GLU A 89 -4.53 12.46 8.59
N VAL A 90 -4.11 13.73 8.62
CA VAL A 90 -2.72 14.15 8.79
C VAL A 90 -2.59 14.87 10.11
N VAL A 91 -1.64 14.43 10.93
CA VAL A 91 -1.19 15.18 12.11
C VAL A 91 -0.04 16.07 11.69
N PHE A 92 -0.32 17.36 11.57
CA PHE A 92 0.67 18.37 11.20
C PHE A 92 1.28 19.02 12.44
N CYS A 93 2.57 18.74 12.64
CA CYS A 93 3.40 19.23 13.72
C CYS A 93 4.22 20.44 13.27
N ASP A 94 3.87 21.61 13.79
CA ASP A 94 4.51 22.88 13.51
C ASP A 94 5.10 23.46 14.80
N GLY A 95 6.38 23.17 15.04
CA GLY A 95 7.02 23.42 16.33
C GLY A 95 6.38 22.57 17.44
N ASP A 96 5.76 23.22 18.43
CA ASP A 96 5.05 22.55 19.53
C ASP A 96 3.55 22.36 19.27
N GLN A 97 3.04 22.87 18.14
CA GLN A 97 1.63 22.74 17.80
C GLN A 97 1.36 21.48 16.99
N GLU A 98 0.43 20.66 17.45
CA GLU A 98 -0.08 19.49 16.73
C GLU A 98 -1.48 19.79 16.21
N ASN A 99 -1.68 19.64 14.91
CA ASN A 99 -2.95 19.92 14.24
C ASN A 99 -3.42 18.69 13.47
N LYS A 100 -4.53 18.10 13.92
CA LYS A 100 -5.22 17.03 13.21
C LYS A 100 -6.06 17.61 12.07
N ILE A 101 -5.80 17.18 10.84
CA ILE A 101 -6.43 17.72 9.64
C ILE A 101 -6.83 16.56 8.72
N GLU A 102 -8.13 16.45 8.44
CA GLU A 102 -8.64 15.50 7.43
C GLU A 102 -7.92 15.71 6.08
N LEU A 103 -7.49 14.60 5.47
CA LEU A 103 -6.73 14.62 4.23
C LEU A 103 -7.47 15.33 3.09
N THR A 104 -8.79 15.18 3.04
CA THR A 104 -9.68 15.81 2.03
C THR A 104 -9.75 17.34 2.15
N LYS A 105 -9.41 17.90 3.33
CA LYS A 105 -9.30 19.35 3.53
C LYS A 105 -7.96 19.90 3.03
N ILE A 106 -6.92 19.07 3.01
CA ILE A 106 -5.59 19.42 2.50
C ILE A 106 -5.54 19.31 0.98
N VAL A 107 -6.09 18.24 0.42
CA VAL A 107 -6.10 17.99 -1.02
C VAL A 107 -7.42 17.33 -1.41
N ARG A 108 -7.95 17.73 -2.56
CA ARG A 108 -9.13 17.06 -3.10
C ARG A 108 -8.69 15.78 -3.79
N MET A 109 -9.33 14.66 -3.44
CA MET A 109 -9.22 13.46 -4.24
C MET A 109 -9.79 13.75 -5.64
N PRO A 110 -9.10 13.37 -6.73
CA PRO A 110 -9.67 13.41 -8.06
C PRO A 110 -10.96 12.59 -8.07
N ASP A 111 -11.98 13.06 -8.79
CA ASP A 111 -13.21 12.29 -8.98
C ASP A 111 -12.92 11.09 -9.88
N VAL A 112 -12.50 10.00 -9.24
CA VAL A 112 -12.19 8.73 -9.90
C VAL A 112 -13.44 8.06 -10.44
N ASP A 113 -14.61 8.37 -9.87
CA ASP A 113 -15.88 7.78 -10.29
C ASP A 113 -16.39 8.37 -11.60
N ALA A 114 -16.09 9.65 -11.84
CA ALA A 114 -16.33 10.32 -13.11
C ALA A 114 -15.40 9.86 -14.24
N LEU A 115 -14.34 9.08 -13.95
CA LEU A 115 -13.46 8.56 -15.00
C LEU A 115 -14.14 7.39 -15.76
N PRO A 116 -13.90 7.27 -17.09
CA PRO A 116 -14.27 6.09 -17.85
C PRO A 116 -13.73 4.82 -17.19
N GLU A 117 -14.49 3.73 -17.25
CA GLU A 117 -14.17 2.48 -16.53
C GLU A 117 -12.78 1.91 -16.90
N ASN A 118 -12.36 2.07 -18.15
CA ASN A 118 -11.02 1.70 -18.63
C ASN A 118 -9.88 2.65 -18.20
N ARG A 119 -10.22 3.78 -17.58
CA ARG A 119 -9.28 4.77 -17.03
C ARG A 119 -9.37 4.90 -15.51
N LYS A 120 -10.33 4.21 -14.87
CA LYS A 120 -10.42 4.19 -13.40
C LYS A 120 -9.14 3.55 -12.85
N PRO A 121 -8.38 4.25 -11.99
CA PRO A 121 -7.21 3.65 -11.36
C PRO A 121 -7.67 2.53 -10.44
N ILE A 122 -6.94 1.42 -10.44
CA ILE A 122 -7.12 0.40 -9.41
C ILE A 122 -6.50 0.95 -8.13
N LEU A 123 -7.26 0.89 -7.04
CA LEU A 123 -6.82 1.25 -5.69
C LEU A 123 -7.36 0.18 -4.75
N ASN A 124 -6.50 -0.30 -3.85
CA ASN A 124 -6.90 -1.21 -2.76
C ASN A 124 -6.52 -0.59 -1.40
N PRO A 125 -7.17 0.51 -0.97
CA PRO A 125 -6.80 1.23 0.25
C PRO A 125 -6.90 0.36 1.50
N GLN A 126 -7.97 -0.45 1.64
CA GLN A 126 -8.13 -1.36 2.78
C GLN A 126 -6.98 -2.38 2.87
N LEU A 127 -6.54 -2.91 1.73
CA LEU A 127 -5.40 -3.83 1.68
C LEU A 127 -4.10 -3.12 2.06
N GLN A 128 -3.83 -1.94 1.49
CA GLN A 128 -2.62 -1.20 1.84
C GLN A 128 -2.57 -0.84 3.33
N LEU A 129 -3.68 -0.36 3.89
CA LEU A 129 -3.79 0.03 5.29
C LEU A 129 -3.58 -1.16 6.23
N SER A 130 -4.36 -2.22 6.06
CA SER A 130 -4.25 -3.43 6.88
C SER A 130 -2.87 -4.10 6.76
N ALA A 131 -2.28 -4.10 5.55
CA ALA A 131 -0.90 -4.58 5.36
C ALA A 131 0.13 -3.68 6.05
N ALA A 132 -0.06 -2.36 6.06
CA ALA A 132 0.83 -1.45 6.76
C ALA A 132 0.81 -1.71 8.27
N TYR A 133 -0.38 -1.82 8.88
CA TYR A 133 -0.51 -2.14 10.31
C TYR A 133 0.10 -3.48 10.66
N PHE A 134 -0.27 -4.53 9.93
CA PHE A 134 0.28 -5.86 10.18
C PHE A 134 1.80 -5.90 10.05
N LEU A 135 2.38 -5.29 9.00
CA LEU A 135 3.83 -5.35 8.78
C LEU A 135 4.62 -4.44 9.71
N GLN A 136 4.04 -3.32 10.17
CA GLN A 136 4.62 -2.48 11.22
C GLN A 136 4.80 -3.26 12.53
N GLU A 137 3.85 -4.17 12.84
CA GLU A 137 3.91 -5.04 14.01
C GLU A 137 4.78 -6.28 13.78
N LEU A 138 4.57 -7.01 12.67
CA LEU A 138 5.26 -8.27 12.38
C LEU A 138 6.78 -8.09 12.22
N ARG A 139 7.22 -6.99 11.59
CA ARG A 139 8.63 -6.79 11.23
C ARG A 139 9.42 -5.99 12.27
N LYS A 140 8.93 -5.88 13.51
CA LYS A 140 9.66 -5.24 14.61
C LYS A 140 11.04 -5.91 14.78
N PRO A 141 12.15 -5.14 14.72
CA PRO A 141 13.50 -5.66 14.78
C PRO A 141 13.82 -6.22 16.18
N GLY A 142 14.29 -7.47 16.22
CA GLY A 142 14.74 -8.11 17.45
C GLY A 142 13.62 -8.42 18.44
N VAL A 143 12.37 -8.43 17.98
CA VAL A 143 11.19 -8.82 18.76
C VAL A 143 10.57 -10.03 18.09
N GLU A 144 10.28 -11.08 18.85
CA GLU A 144 9.48 -12.17 18.31
C GLU A 144 8.04 -11.72 18.11
N PRO A 145 7.42 -12.03 16.96
CA PRO A 145 6.05 -11.64 16.68
C PRO A 145 5.09 -12.18 17.75
N ASP A 146 4.33 -11.29 18.40
CA ASP A 146 3.23 -11.67 19.27
C ASP A 146 2.08 -12.21 18.40
N ARG A 147 1.95 -13.53 18.38
CA ARG A 147 0.97 -14.21 17.52
C ARG A 147 -0.47 -13.94 17.92
N GLU A 148 -0.75 -13.64 19.20
CA GLU A 148 -2.11 -13.34 19.63
C GLU A 148 -2.49 -11.94 19.19
N ALA A 149 -1.62 -10.95 19.43
CA ALA A 149 -1.85 -9.56 19.01
C ALA A 149 -1.87 -9.40 17.47
N LEU A 150 -1.09 -10.21 16.75
CA LEU A 150 -1.04 -10.18 15.29
C LEU A 150 -2.21 -10.87 14.60
N LYS A 151 -2.95 -11.72 15.31
CA LYS A 151 -3.99 -12.55 14.71
C LYS A 151 -5.08 -11.71 14.04
N ASP A 152 -5.57 -10.67 14.72
CA ASP A 152 -6.62 -9.81 14.20
C ASP A 152 -6.13 -9.00 12.99
N LEU A 153 -4.90 -8.49 13.07
CA LEU A 153 -4.25 -7.77 11.96
C LEU A 153 -4.00 -8.68 10.74
N GLU A 154 -3.60 -9.94 10.99
CA GLU A 154 -3.40 -10.94 9.93
C GLU A 154 -4.73 -11.30 9.28
N GLU A 155 -5.80 -11.51 10.05
CA GLU A 155 -7.12 -11.87 9.54
C GLU A 155 -7.73 -10.74 8.71
N GLU A 156 -7.63 -9.49 9.17
CA GLU A 156 -8.09 -8.33 8.42
C GLU A 156 -7.32 -8.18 7.09
N MET A 157 -5.99 -8.24 7.14
CA MET A 157 -5.16 -8.16 5.94
C MET A 157 -5.44 -9.33 4.98
N SER A 158 -5.63 -10.54 5.49
CA SER A 158 -5.96 -11.73 4.69
C SER A 158 -7.32 -11.59 3.99
N ALA A 159 -8.32 -11.07 4.68
CA ALA A 159 -9.63 -10.80 4.10
C ALA A 159 -9.54 -9.73 2.99
N ASN A 160 -8.77 -8.67 3.21
CA ASN A 160 -8.56 -7.61 2.24
C ASN A 160 -7.73 -8.09 1.03
N LEU A 161 -6.74 -8.96 1.24
CA LEU A 161 -6.00 -9.64 0.16
C LEU A 161 -6.97 -10.43 -0.74
N ALA A 162 -7.84 -11.23 -0.15
CA ALA A 162 -8.79 -12.07 -0.89
C ALA A 162 -9.84 -11.27 -1.68
N ARG A 163 -10.19 -10.06 -1.23
CA ARG A 163 -11.17 -9.17 -1.87
C ARG A 163 -10.59 -8.29 -2.97
N SER A 164 -9.27 -8.08 -2.96
CA SER A 164 -8.60 -7.11 -3.81
C SER A 164 -8.44 -7.57 -5.27
N THR A 165 -8.37 -6.58 -6.16
CA THR A 165 -7.99 -6.77 -7.56
C THR A 165 -6.61 -6.18 -7.79
N TYR A 166 -5.71 -6.93 -8.40
CA TYR A 166 -4.32 -6.56 -8.57
C TYR A 166 -4.02 -6.16 -10.01
N LEU A 167 -3.06 -5.26 -10.18
CA LEU A 167 -2.41 -5.02 -11.46
C LEU A 167 -1.26 -6.01 -11.61
N MET A 168 -1.28 -6.79 -12.68
CA MET A 168 -0.17 -7.66 -13.06
C MET A 168 0.40 -7.20 -14.40
N PRO A 169 1.69 -6.82 -14.44
CA PRO A 169 2.35 -6.46 -15.68
C PRO A 169 2.67 -7.71 -16.50
N VAL A 170 2.41 -7.61 -17.80
CA VAL A 170 2.74 -8.64 -18.78
C VAL A 170 3.55 -8.01 -19.90
N ASP A 171 4.62 -8.69 -20.28
CA ASP A 171 5.44 -8.30 -21.42
C ASP A 171 4.79 -8.80 -22.71
N VAL A 172 4.89 -8.02 -23.78
CA VAL A 172 4.33 -8.38 -25.08
C VAL A 172 5.45 -8.34 -26.10
N GLU A 173 6.02 -9.52 -26.37
CA GLU A 173 7.00 -9.68 -27.43
C GLU A 173 6.27 -9.94 -28.75
N LYS A 174 6.63 -9.20 -29.81
CA LYS A 174 6.18 -9.53 -31.17
C LYS A 174 7.19 -10.50 -31.76
N ASP A 175 6.72 -11.66 -32.20
CA ASP A 175 7.57 -12.56 -32.98
C ASP A 175 7.86 -11.99 -34.38
N GLU A 176 8.74 -12.66 -35.13
CA GLU A 176 9.13 -12.28 -36.49
C GLU A 176 7.93 -12.26 -37.48
N GLU A 177 6.81 -12.90 -37.13
CA GLU A 177 5.55 -12.93 -37.90
C GLU A 177 4.56 -11.83 -37.44
N GLY A 178 4.93 -11.01 -36.45
CA GLY A 178 4.09 -9.94 -35.91
C GLY A 178 3.01 -10.41 -34.93
N LYS A 179 3.03 -11.68 -34.50
CA LYS A 179 2.15 -12.23 -33.47
C LYS A 179 2.63 -11.80 -32.09
N GLU A 180 1.69 -11.31 -31.29
CA GLU A 180 1.95 -10.86 -29.92
C GLU A 180 1.99 -12.06 -28.96
N ASN A 181 3.18 -12.37 -28.44
CA ASN A 181 3.39 -13.37 -27.40
C ASN A 181 3.44 -12.67 -26.03
N VAL A 182 2.53 -13.07 -25.14
CA VAL A 182 2.43 -12.51 -23.79
C VAL A 182 3.33 -13.30 -22.85
N ARG A 183 4.32 -12.63 -22.24
CA ARG A 183 5.24 -13.22 -21.27
C ARG A 183 5.00 -12.61 -19.89
N LEU A 184 4.77 -13.47 -18.91
CA LEU A 184 4.60 -13.05 -17.52
C LEU A 184 5.96 -12.79 -16.87
N LEU A 185 6.05 -11.69 -16.12
CA LEU A 185 7.27 -11.21 -15.49
C LEU A 185 7.49 -11.87 -14.12
N TYR A 186 8.76 -11.96 -13.69
CA TYR A 186 9.14 -12.35 -12.34
C TYR A 186 10.28 -11.48 -11.83
N VAL A 187 10.39 -11.37 -10.50
CA VAL A 187 11.53 -10.78 -9.79
C VAL A 187 12.23 -11.88 -8.99
N GLN A 188 13.54 -11.75 -8.84
CA GLN A 188 14.34 -12.71 -8.08
C GLN A 188 14.84 -12.05 -6.80
N ASN A 189 14.66 -12.73 -5.66
CA ASN A 189 15.21 -12.25 -4.40
C ASN A 189 16.70 -12.63 -4.27
N LYS A 190 17.36 -12.13 -3.21
CA LYS A 190 18.79 -12.42 -2.94
C LYS A 190 19.10 -13.91 -2.73
N ARG A 191 18.09 -14.74 -2.43
CA ARG A 191 18.23 -16.19 -2.24
C ARG A 191 18.03 -16.98 -3.54
N GLY A 192 17.78 -16.30 -4.65
CA GLY A 192 17.53 -16.92 -5.94
C GLY A 192 16.08 -17.37 -6.17
N GLU A 193 15.19 -17.17 -5.20
CA GLU A 193 13.76 -17.47 -5.33
C GLU A 193 13.10 -16.43 -6.25
N ARG A 194 12.24 -16.90 -7.15
CA ARG A 194 11.49 -16.13 -8.14
C ARG A 194 10.04 -15.94 -7.70
N TYR A 195 9.58 -14.70 -7.73
CA TYR A 195 8.20 -14.33 -7.43
C TYR A 195 7.64 -13.45 -8.53
N GLN A 196 6.36 -13.60 -8.86
CA GLN A 196 5.72 -12.70 -9.83
C GLN A 196 5.27 -11.41 -9.13
N PRO A 197 5.59 -10.23 -9.67
CA PRO A 197 5.15 -8.97 -9.08
C PRO A 197 3.68 -8.72 -9.35
N ILE A 198 2.94 -8.35 -8.31
CA ILE A 198 1.58 -7.81 -8.37
C ILE A 198 1.52 -6.49 -7.63
N PHE A 199 0.64 -5.60 -8.07
CA PHE A 199 0.52 -4.26 -7.52
C PHE A 199 -0.90 -4.00 -7.02
N SER A 200 -1.01 -3.39 -5.84
CA SER A 200 -2.30 -2.98 -5.28
C SER A 200 -2.90 -1.77 -5.99
N ASP A 201 -2.11 -1.02 -6.75
CA ASP A 201 -2.53 0.23 -7.36
C ASP A 201 -1.55 0.70 -8.43
N THR A 202 -1.98 1.70 -9.18
CA THR A 202 -1.17 2.30 -10.26
C THR A 202 0.07 3.03 -9.73
N GLY A 203 0.05 3.58 -8.52
CA GLY A 203 1.19 4.30 -7.93
C GLY A 203 2.37 3.37 -7.66
N GLU A 204 2.12 2.23 -7.03
CA GLU A 204 3.13 1.20 -6.75
C GLU A 204 3.68 0.58 -8.04
N LEU A 205 2.83 0.40 -9.07
CA LEU A 205 3.27 -0.02 -10.40
C LEU A 205 4.26 1.00 -11.02
N VAL A 206 3.88 2.28 -11.06
CA VAL A 206 4.72 3.36 -11.62
C VAL A 206 6.03 3.48 -10.86
N LYS A 207 6.00 3.32 -9.53
CA LYS A 207 7.20 3.33 -8.68
C LYS A 207 8.18 2.22 -9.05
N HIS A 208 7.69 1.00 -9.29
CA HIS A 208 8.52 -0.15 -9.63
C HIS A 208 9.16 -0.08 -11.02
N TYR A 209 8.47 0.55 -11.98
CA TYR A 209 8.95 0.72 -13.35
C TYR A 209 9.54 2.12 -13.64
N ARG A 210 9.72 2.95 -12.60
CA ARG A 210 10.22 4.31 -12.76
C ARG A 210 11.56 4.32 -13.52
N GLY A 211 11.60 5.05 -14.64
CA GLY A 211 12.80 5.17 -15.48
C GLY A 211 13.09 3.96 -16.38
N LYS A 212 12.17 2.98 -16.46
CA LYS A 212 12.24 1.88 -17.42
C LYS A 212 11.22 2.11 -18.52
N GLU A 213 11.66 2.11 -19.78
CA GLU A 213 10.76 1.99 -20.92
C GLU A 213 10.24 0.56 -20.95
N VAL A 214 9.14 0.28 -20.25
CA VAL A 214 8.50 -1.02 -20.34
C VAL A 214 7.16 -0.86 -21.04
N GLN A 215 7.07 -1.43 -22.24
CA GLN A 215 5.81 -1.58 -22.98
C GLN A 215 4.97 -2.71 -22.39
N ASN A 216 4.82 -2.73 -21.06
CA ASN A 216 4.02 -3.75 -20.40
C ASN A 216 2.55 -3.46 -20.65
N ARG A 217 1.81 -4.48 -21.10
CA ARG A 217 0.36 -4.47 -20.92
C ARG A 217 0.07 -4.77 -19.46
N LEU A 218 -1.01 -4.20 -18.95
CA LEU A 218 -1.47 -4.45 -17.60
C LEU A 218 -2.73 -5.29 -17.69
N ILE A 219 -2.77 -6.38 -16.94
CA ILE A 219 -4.01 -7.13 -16.74
C ILE A 219 -4.46 -6.97 -15.29
N GLN A 220 -5.77 -6.87 -15.11
CA GLN A 220 -6.39 -6.85 -13.79
C GLN A 220 -6.69 -8.28 -13.38
N VAL A 221 -6.20 -8.69 -12.21
CA VAL A 221 -6.31 -10.07 -11.74
C VAL A 221 -6.89 -10.05 -10.33
N ARG A 222 -8.04 -10.71 -10.13
CA ARG A 222 -8.58 -10.90 -8.79
C ARG A 222 -7.77 -11.94 -8.02
N PHE A 223 -7.82 -11.90 -6.70
CA PHE A 223 -7.10 -12.86 -5.85
C PHE A 223 -7.40 -14.35 -6.20
N ASP A 224 -8.66 -14.67 -6.49
CA ASP A 224 -9.11 -16.02 -6.87
C ASP A 224 -8.61 -16.49 -8.25
N GLN A 225 -8.08 -15.58 -9.03
CA GLN A 225 -7.52 -15.85 -10.35
C GLN A 225 -5.99 -15.93 -10.33
N LEU A 226 -5.32 -15.53 -9.25
CA LEU A 226 -3.85 -15.51 -9.16
C LEU A 226 -3.25 -16.88 -9.51
N SER A 227 -3.81 -17.98 -9.00
CA SER A 227 -3.31 -19.33 -9.30
C SER A 227 -3.31 -19.66 -10.80
N ARG A 228 -4.21 -19.07 -11.60
CA ARG A 228 -4.32 -19.32 -13.04
C ARG A 228 -3.22 -18.63 -13.85
N TYR A 229 -2.69 -17.53 -13.33
CA TYR A 229 -1.63 -16.74 -13.97
C TYR A 229 -0.25 -17.03 -13.37
N MET A 230 -0.13 -18.06 -12.53
CA MET A 230 1.14 -18.43 -11.95
C MET A 230 1.98 -19.20 -12.97
N ILE A 231 3.19 -18.71 -13.29
CA ILE A 231 4.11 -19.42 -14.19
C ILE A 231 4.76 -20.62 -13.50
N LYS A 232 5.37 -21.50 -14.29
CA LYS A 232 6.22 -22.56 -13.75
C LYS A 232 7.47 -21.95 -13.10
N ASP A 233 7.98 -22.60 -12.06
CA ASP A 233 9.25 -22.26 -11.37
C ASP A 233 9.27 -20.95 -10.57
N VAL A 234 8.11 -20.39 -10.20
CA VAL A 234 8.00 -19.33 -9.19
C VAL A 234 7.47 -19.89 -7.87
N GLN A 235 7.86 -19.28 -6.75
CA GLN A 235 7.43 -19.69 -5.41
C GLN A 235 6.13 -18.99 -4.95
N GLY A 236 5.61 -18.08 -5.77
CA GLY A 236 4.38 -17.34 -5.53
C GLY A 236 4.45 -15.93 -6.10
N TYR A 237 3.77 -15.01 -5.43
CA TYR A 237 3.69 -13.60 -5.80
C TYR A 237 4.39 -12.71 -4.77
N VAL A 238 4.80 -11.54 -5.21
CA VAL A 238 5.24 -10.45 -4.35
C VAL A 238 4.38 -9.22 -4.61
N LEU A 239 3.70 -8.77 -3.55
CA LEU A 239 2.86 -7.58 -3.58
C LEU A 239 3.70 -6.34 -3.28
N ASN A 240 3.64 -5.37 -4.19
CA ASN A 240 4.34 -4.08 -4.13
C ASN A 240 5.84 -4.23 -3.78
N PRO A 241 6.68 -4.74 -4.70
CA PRO A 241 8.09 -5.04 -4.41
C PRO A 241 8.90 -3.84 -3.88
N GLU A 242 8.59 -2.62 -4.32
CA GLU A 242 9.25 -1.38 -3.87
C GLU A 242 8.58 -0.73 -2.63
N GLY A 243 7.42 -1.24 -2.22
CA GLY A 243 6.66 -0.79 -1.07
C GLY A 243 6.72 -1.82 0.05
N ILE A 244 5.55 -2.32 0.45
CA ILE A 244 5.42 -3.30 1.54
C ILE A 244 6.20 -4.61 1.30
N ASN A 245 6.46 -4.97 0.04
CA ASN A 245 7.19 -6.18 -0.34
C ASN A 245 6.66 -7.41 0.41
N LEU A 246 5.36 -7.67 0.27
CA LEU A 246 4.70 -8.80 0.93
C LEU A 246 4.79 -10.02 0.04
N ILE A 247 5.44 -11.08 0.52
CA ILE A 247 5.58 -12.35 -0.20
C ILE A 247 4.37 -13.22 0.11
N LEU A 248 3.67 -13.64 -0.95
CA LEU A 248 2.55 -14.56 -0.91
C LEU A 248 2.97 -15.85 -1.59
N ARG A 249 3.29 -16.88 -0.79
CA ARG A 249 3.67 -18.19 -1.33
C ARG A 249 2.47 -18.90 -1.95
N THR A 250 2.71 -19.78 -2.90
CA THR A 250 1.66 -20.58 -3.57
C THR A 250 0.71 -21.25 -2.57
N GLN A 251 1.26 -21.89 -1.53
CA GLN A 251 0.47 -22.53 -0.46
C GLN A 251 -0.43 -21.54 0.30
N GLN A 252 0.04 -20.33 0.56
CA GLN A 252 -0.77 -19.30 1.25
C GLN A 252 -1.92 -18.82 0.37
N ILE A 253 -1.67 -18.65 -0.94
CA ILE A 253 -2.69 -18.25 -1.90
C ILE A 253 -3.78 -19.32 -2.02
N GLU A 254 -3.39 -20.58 -2.10
CA GLU A 254 -4.32 -21.72 -2.13
C GLU A 254 -5.16 -21.79 -0.85
N LEU A 255 -4.52 -21.66 0.32
CA LEU A 255 -5.20 -21.65 1.61
C LEU A 255 -6.22 -20.51 1.70
N LEU A 256 -5.81 -19.27 1.40
CA LEU A 256 -6.68 -18.10 1.43
C LEU A 256 -7.83 -18.22 0.42
N ASN A 257 -7.58 -18.78 -0.76
CA ASN A 257 -8.63 -19.06 -1.74
C ASN A 257 -9.62 -20.10 -1.23
N SER A 258 -9.16 -21.18 -0.61
CA SER A 258 -10.06 -22.17 -0.03
C SER A 258 -10.93 -21.57 1.09
N TYR A 259 -10.36 -20.71 1.94
CA TYR A 259 -11.03 -20.13 3.09
C TYR A 259 -12.08 -19.07 2.71
N TYR A 260 -11.70 -18.11 1.86
CA TYR A 260 -12.55 -16.98 1.49
C TYR A 260 -13.40 -17.22 0.24
N ASN A 261 -12.92 -18.03 -0.72
CA ASN A 261 -13.59 -18.25 -2.01
C ASN A 261 -14.17 -19.67 -2.16
N GLY A 262 -13.69 -20.66 -1.40
CA GLY A 262 -14.15 -22.06 -1.47
C GLY A 262 -15.59 -22.30 -0.97
N LYS A 263 -16.18 -21.35 -0.20
CA LYS A 263 -17.59 -21.45 0.24
C LYS A 263 -18.63 -21.11 -0.84
N LYS A 264 -18.21 -20.67 -2.04
CA LYS A 264 -19.15 -20.33 -3.13
C LYS A 264 -19.71 -21.54 -3.88
N GLU A 265 -19.16 -22.75 -3.72
CA GLU A 265 -19.61 -23.94 -4.46
C GLU A 265 -20.75 -24.74 -3.79
N THR A 266 -21.18 -24.41 -2.56
CA THR A 266 -22.25 -25.15 -1.85
C THR A 266 -23.66 -24.61 -1.99
N GLN A 267 -23.90 -23.55 -2.78
CA GLN A 267 -25.27 -23.16 -3.15
C GLN A 267 -25.51 -23.48 -4.61
N LYS A 268 -25.80 -24.76 -4.88
CA LYS A 268 -26.63 -25.09 -6.05
C LYS A 268 -28.01 -24.47 -5.80
N PRO A 269 -28.59 -23.70 -6.74
CA PRO A 269 -30.00 -23.37 -6.66
C PRO A 269 -30.78 -24.68 -6.76
N GLU A 270 -31.63 -24.95 -5.78
CA GLU A 270 -32.69 -25.94 -5.92
C GLU A 270 -33.55 -25.50 -7.11
N GLU A 271 -33.56 -26.32 -8.15
CA GLU A 271 -34.50 -26.21 -9.27
C GLU A 271 -35.92 -26.35 -8.71
N ASN A 272 -36.75 -25.32 -8.95
CA ASN A 272 -38.21 -25.39 -8.93
C ASN A 272 -38.73 -24.89 -10.27
#